data_AF-A0A497CNM3-F1
#
_entry.id   AF-A0A497CNM3-F1
#
_cell.length_a   1.000
_cell.length_b   1.000
_cell.length_c   1.000
_cell.angle_alpha   90.00
_cell.angle_beta   90.00
_cell.angle_gamma   90.00
#
_symmetry.space_group_name_H-M   'P 1'
#
loop_
_entity.id
_entity.type
_entity.pdbx_description
1 polymer ?
#
loop_
_entity_poly.entity_id
_entity_poly.type
_entity_poly.pdbx_seq_one_letter_code
_entity_poly.pdbx_strand_id
1 'polypeptide(L)'
;MIKKRIFGFLFILSLVLLTSSCDQNNKSTKPRSIGNTSEILVVLDSQKQWDNTIGKTIRTYFEQEQYGLNQVEPIFKLAHISKQNFSDLFKKHRNILIVHIDPKIEKSKVESFEDLWSSPQQIINIHAPNNRAFVSTLNENATAIIDKYNLAERKRILSVFRPSSRNKVSSEIAETFQLKMTVPSGFFMAKNESDFMWIRKEANEYSQCIFIISEPYKDTAQFSTSSIVARTNRFLEQYVPGDQRDSFMQIDEEFVIPQGKIIENFVSGYAIELRGLWNVEGDFMGGPFLSYTFLDSRSNKIVTLHSYVYHPNKKKRDLLRQLESILYSTQFTK
;
A
#
# COMPACT_ATOMS: atom_id res chain seq x y z
N MET A 1 -18.53 56.84 35.04
CA MET A 1 -17.54 56.34 34.04
C MET A 1 -17.08 54.88 34.23
N ILE A 2 -17.48 54.17 35.31
CA ILE A 2 -16.99 52.80 35.58
C ILE A 2 -17.85 51.71 34.89
N LYS A 3 -19.17 51.92 34.73
CA LYS A 3 -20.07 50.92 34.14
C LYS A 3 -19.88 50.68 32.62
N LYS A 4 -19.40 51.66 31.85
CA LYS A 4 -19.11 51.50 30.40
C LYS A 4 -17.82 50.71 30.11
N ARG A 5 -16.87 50.64 31.05
CA ARG A 5 -15.62 49.87 30.88
C ARG A 5 -15.79 48.37 31.16
N ILE A 6 -16.74 47.99 32.01
CA ILE A 6 -17.02 46.59 32.34
C ILE A 6 -17.72 45.87 31.16
N PHE A 7 -18.61 46.57 30.44
CA PHE A 7 -19.30 45.99 29.28
C PHE A 7 -18.35 45.74 28.09
N GLY A 8 -17.31 46.56 27.92
CA GLY A 8 -16.25 46.31 26.95
C GLY A 8 -15.37 45.11 27.30
N PHE A 9 -15.13 44.87 28.59
CA PHE A 9 -14.34 43.72 29.06
C PHE A 9 -15.09 42.39 28.93
N LEU A 10 -16.42 42.37 29.14
CA LEU A 10 -17.23 41.16 28.90
C LEU A 10 -17.34 40.80 27.42
N PHE A 11 -17.34 41.79 26.52
CA PHE A 11 -17.40 41.55 25.07
C PHE A 11 -16.05 41.06 24.51
N ILE A 12 -14.94 41.48 25.09
CA ILE A 12 -13.60 40.99 24.72
C ILE A 12 -13.36 39.57 25.27
N LEU A 13 -13.93 39.22 26.43
CA LEU A 13 -13.83 37.87 26.98
C LEU A 13 -14.70 36.84 26.23
N SER A 14 -15.83 37.26 25.62
CA SER A 14 -16.63 36.37 24.76
C SER A 14 -16.01 36.16 23.37
N LEU A 15 -15.18 37.09 22.89
CA LEU A 15 -14.51 36.99 21.59
C LEU A 15 -13.25 36.09 21.65
N VAL A 16 -12.63 35.93 22.82
CA VAL A 16 -11.46 35.05 23.01
C VAL A 16 -11.85 33.56 23.19
N LEU A 17 -13.12 33.27 23.45
CA LEU A 17 -13.61 31.88 23.56
C LEU A 17 -14.00 31.24 22.22
N LEU A 18 -13.87 31.96 21.09
CA LEU A 18 -14.26 31.47 19.76
C LEU A 18 -13.10 31.02 18.85
N THR A 19 -11.85 31.03 19.33
CA THR A 19 -10.69 30.59 18.54
C THR A 19 -10.05 29.29 19.01
N SER A 20 -10.84 28.41 19.64
CA SER A 20 -10.49 26.98 19.68
C SER A 20 -10.70 26.41 18.28
N SER A 21 -9.71 26.63 17.40
CA SER A 21 -9.53 25.90 16.16
C SER A 21 -9.42 24.43 16.53
N CYS A 22 -10.53 23.73 16.42
CA CYS A 22 -10.61 22.29 16.57
C CYS A 22 -9.76 21.71 15.44
N ASP A 23 -8.55 21.30 15.78
CA ASP A 23 -7.68 20.51 14.92
C ASP A 23 -8.46 19.23 14.62
N GLN A 24 -9.17 19.20 13.49
CA GLN A 24 -9.98 18.07 13.03
C GLN A 24 -9.04 16.92 12.68
N ASN A 25 -8.52 16.25 13.72
CA ASN A 25 -8.27 14.84 13.66
C ASN A 25 -9.63 14.17 13.46
N ASN A 26 -10.04 14.04 12.19
CA ASN A 26 -11.15 13.21 11.74
C ASN A 26 -10.89 11.75 12.15
N LYS A 27 -11.00 11.46 13.45
CA LYS A 27 -11.13 10.09 13.94
C LYS A 27 -12.55 9.68 13.58
N SER A 28 -12.66 8.78 12.61
CA SER A 28 -13.91 8.13 12.26
C SER A 28 -14.59 7.65 13.55
N THR A 29 -15.85 8.05 13.77
CA THR A 29 -16.67 7.60 14.90
C THR A 29 -17.09 6.14 14.77
N LYS A 30 -16.77 5.52 13.63
CA LYS A 30 -17.09 4.14 13.32
C LYS A 30 -16.12 3.18 14.01
N PRO A 31 -16.58 1.98 14.38
CA PRO A 31 -15.70 0.98 14.95
C PRO A 31 -14.57 0.60 13.98
N ARG A 32 -13.45 0.14 14.52
CA ARG A 32 -12.34 -0.37 13.72
C ARG A 32 -12.78 -1.63 12.95
N SER A 33 -12.39 -1.71 11.68
CA SER A 33 -12.66 -2.88 10.85
C SER A 33 -11.84 -4.11 11.28
N ILE A 34 -12.32 -5.30 10.93
CA ILE A 34 -11.73 -6.61 11.25
C ILE A 34 -11.35 -7.40 9.97
N GLY A 35 -10.78 -8.60 10.13
CA GLY A 35 -10.35 -9.50 9.06
C GLY A 35 -8.82 -9.57 8.89
N ASN A 36 -8.32 -10.65 8.27
CA ASN A 36 -6.87 -10.90 8.10
C ASN A 36 -6.27 -10.08 6.96
N THR A 37 -4.99 -9.68 7.04
CA THR A 37 -4.36 -8.82 5.99
C THR A 37 -4.49 -9.45 4.60
N SER A 38 -4.75 -8.62 3.59
CA SER A 38 -5.15 -9.05 2.24
C SER A 38 -6.21 -10.16 2.21
N GLU A 39 -7.31 -10.00 2.95
CA GLU A 39 -8.49 -10.85 2.86
C GLU A 39 -9.67 -10.09 2.27
N ILE A 40 -10.50 -10.78 1.48
CA ILE A 40 -11.80 -10.30 1.01
C ILE A 40 -12.88 -11.28 1.48
N LEU A 41 -13.91 -10.77 2.15
CA LEU A 41 -15.11 -11.53 2.48
C LEU A 41 -16.10 -11.46 1.33
N VAL A 42 -16.39 -12.59 0.71
CA VAL A 42 -17.34 -12.73 -0.39
C VAL A 42 -18.70 -13.15 0.17
N VAL A 43 -19.73 -12.34 -0.08
CA VAL A 43 -21.11 -12.59 0.36
C VAL A 43 -21.93 -12.97 -0.86
N LEU A 44 -22.47 -14.19 -0.83
CA LEU A 44 -23.23 -14.80 -1.93
C LEU A 44 -24.64 -15.20 -1.47
N ASP A 45 -25.60 -15.34 -2.38
CA ASP A 45 -26.96 -15.75 -2.01
C ASP A 45 -27.04 -17.23 -1.59
N SER A 46 -26.12 -18.08 -2.08
CA SER A 46 -26.07 -19.51 -1.75
C SER A 46 -24.69 -20.13 -1.99
N GLN A 47 -24.43 -21.29 -1.36
CA GLN A 47 -23.20 -22.08 -1.59
C GLN A 47 -23.04 -22.48 -3.07
N LYS A 48 -24.15 -22.74 -3.78
CA LYS A 48 -24.14 -23.06 -5.21
C LYS A 48 -23.50 -21.96 -6.08
N GLN A 49 -23.60 -20.68 -5.68
CA GLN A 49 -22.91 -19.59 -6.39
C GLN A 49 -21.39 -19.65 -6.20
N TRP A 50 -20.91 -20.10 -5.04
CA TRP A 50 -19.48 -20.25 -4.77
C TRP A 50 -18.85 -21.37 -5.61
N ASP A 51 -19.59 -22.46 -5.80
CA ASP A 51 -19.10 -23.66 -6.49
C ASP A 51 -19.19 -23.54 -8.02
N ASN A 52 -20.03 -22.63 -8.52
CA ASN A 52 -20.25 -22.41 -9.95
C ASN A 52 -19.32 -21.34 -10.55
N THR A 53 -19.63 -20.90 -11.78
CA THR A 53 -18.87 -19.89 -12.52
C THR A 53 -18.67 -18.58 -11.75
N ILE A 54 -19.64 -18.12 -10.95
CA ILE A 54 -19.52 -16.89 -10.15
C ILE A 54 -18.33 -16.98 -9.20
N GLY A 55 -18.31 -17.98 -8.31
CA GLY A 55 -17.20 -18.14 -7.37
C GLY A 55 -15.87 -18.46 -8.07
N LYS A 56 -15.90 -19.23 -9.17
CA LYS A 56 -14.69 -19.49 -9.98
C LYS A 56 -14.10 -18.20 -10.52
N THR A 57 -14.90 -17.34 -11.13
CA THR A 57 -14.45 -16.05 -11.67
C THR A 57 -13.94 -15.12 -10.57
N ILE A 58 -14.58 -15.08 -9.40
CA ILE A 58 -14.09 -14.32 -8.24
C ILE A 58 -12.68 -14.78 -7.84
N ARG A 59 -12.47 -16.09 -7.68
CA ARG A 59 -11.15 -16.67 -7.38
C ARG A 59 -10.12 -16.34 -8.47
N THR A 60 -10.49 -16.45 -9.74
CA THR A 60 -9.62 -16.13 -10.88
C THR A 60 -9.06 -14.71 -10.87
N TYR A 61 -9.79 -13.73 -10.34
CA TYR A 61 -9.30 -12.34 -10.25
C TYR A 61 -8.63 -12.02 -8.92
N PHE A 62 -9.22 -12.42 -7.80
CA PHE A 62 -8.77 -11.96 -6.49
C PHE A 62 -7.73 -12.89 -5.84
N GLU A 63 -7.64 -14.15 -6.27
CA GLU A 63 -6.61 -15.09 -5.82
C GLU A 63 -5.46 -15.24 -6.82
N GLN A 64 -5.30 -14.30 -7.75
CA GLN A 64 -4.17 -14.28 -8.68
C GLN A 64 -2.85 -14.26 -7.92
N GLU A 65 -1.87 -14.98 -8.44
CA GLU A 65 -0.52 -15.01 -7.88
C GLU A 65 0.09 -13.61 -7.92
N GLN A 66 0.66 -13.15 -6.80
CA GLN A 66 1.38 -11.90 -6.77
C GLN A 66 2.74 -12.07 -7.46
N TYR A 67 2.95 -11.33 -8.55
CA TYR A 67 4.23 -11.30 -9.24
C TYR A 67 5.37 -10.80 -8.33
N GLY A 68 6.59 -11.31 -8.56
CA GLY A 68 7.78 -10.91 -7.81
C GLY A 68 7.89 -11.55 -6.43
N LEU A 69 7.27 -12.70 -6.21
CA LEU A 69 7.45 -13.52 -5.00
C LEU A 69 8.17 -14.82 -5.34
N ASN A 70 9.10 -15.25 -4.47
CA ASN A 70 9.78 -16.53 -4.60
C ASN A 70 8.94 -17.73 -4.15
N GLN A 71 7.83 -17.47 -3.45
CA GLN A 71 6.82 -18.46 -3.09
C GLN A 71 5.46 -17.94 -3.55
N VAL A 72 4.69 -18.80 -4.21
CA VAL A 72 3.37 -18.42 -4.71
C VAL A 72 2.46 -18.01 -3.56
N GLU A 73 1.98 -16.77 -3.61
CA GLU A 73 0.96 -16.25 -2.70
C GLU A 73 -0.07 -15.44 -3.49
N PRO A 74 -1.37 -15.61 -3.21
CA PRO A 74 -2.40 -14.87 -3.93
C PRO A 74 -2.43 -13.40 -3.49
N ILE A 75 -2.80 -12.46 -4.37
CA ILE A 75 -2.90 -11.03 -4.02
C ILE A 75 -3.90 -10.78 -2.88
N PHE A 76 -4.99 -11.55 -2.82
CA PHE A 76 -5.92 -11.64 -1.70
C PHE A 76 -6.24 -13.09 -1.36
N LYS A 77 -6.57 -13.35 -0.09
CA LYS A 77 -7.22 -14.59 0.34
C LYS A 77 -8.72 -14.36 0.37
N LEU A 78 -9.49 -15.36 -0.05
CA LEU A 78 -10.94 -15.26 0.01
C LEU A 78 -11.52 -16.06 1.17
N ALA A 79 -12.43 -15.43 1.89
CA ALA A 79 -13.40 -16.11 2.75
C ALA A 79 -14.78 -15.90 2.14
N HIS A 80 -15.69 -16.85 2.24
CA HIS A 80 -17.05 -16.70 1.72
C HIS A 80 -18.11 -17.09 2.73
N ILE A 81 -19.26 -16.42 2.65
CA ILE A 81 -20.45 -16.70 3.46
C ILE A 81 -21.72 -16.53 2.62
N SER A 82 -22.79 -17.16 3.06
CA SER A 82 -24.11 -16.89 2.49
C SER A 82 -24.70 -15.59 3.05
N LYS A 83 -25.55 -14.93 2.27
CA LYS A 83 -26.22 -13.68 2.63
C LYS A 83 -27.06 -13.80 3.89
N GLN A 84 -27.64 -14.98 4.13
CA GLN A 84 -28.41 -15.27 5.35
C GLN A 84 -27.53 -15.25 6.60
N ASN A 85 -26.24 -15.55 6.45
CA ASN A 85 -25.26 -15.57 7.54
C ASN A 85 -24.47 -14.25 7.67
N PHE A 86 -24.77 -13.22 6.86
CA PHE A 86 -24.06 -11.94 6.87
C PHE A 86 -24.49 -11.03 8.03
N SER A 87 -24.15 -11.45 9.24
CA SER A 87 -24.44 -10.77 10.50
C SER A 87 -23.64 -9.48 10.70
N ASP A 88 -23.97 -8.72 11.75
CA ASP A 88 -23.28 -7.46 12.08
C ASP A 88 -21.80 -7.63 12.42
N LEU A 89 -21.37 -8.83 12.83
CA LEU A 89 -19.95 -9.14 12.98
C LEU A 89 -19.24 -9.14 11.62
N PHE A 90 -19.81 -9.83 10.64
CA PHE A 90 -19.23 -9.93 9.30
C PHE A 90 -19.27 -8.61 8.53
N LYS A 91 -20.29 -7.77 8.78
CA LYS A 91 -20.35 -6.40 8.25
C LYS A 91 -19.16 -5.53 8.68
N LYS A 92 -18.40 -5.90 9.72
CA LYS A 92 -17.17 -5.18 10.12
C LYS A 92 -15.92 -5.64 9.37
N HIS A 93 -16.01 -6.64 8.49
CA HIS A 93 -14.87 -7.01 7.64
C HIS A 93 -14.47 -5.85 6.76
N ARG A 94 -13.17 -5.63 6.62
CA ARG A 94 -12.67 -4.44 5.95
C ARG A 94 -12.80 -4.47 4.43
N ASN A 95 -12.69 -5.63 3.78
CA ASN A 95 -12.93 -5.74 2.34
C ASN A 95 -14.06 -6.74 2.13
N ILE A 96 -15.14 -6.30 1.49
CA ILE A 96 -16.33 -7.11 1.29
C ILE A 96 -16.77 -7.01 -0.16
N LEU A 97 -16.93 -8.17 -0.81
CA LEU A 97 -17.57 -8.28 -2.12
C LEU A 97 -18.94 -8.92 -1.94
N ILE A 98 -20.01 -8.18 -2.23
CA ILE A 98 -21.39 -8.68 -2.16
C ILE A 98 -21.90 -8.89 -3.58
N VAL A 99 -22.36 -10.11 -3.87
CA VAL A 99 -22.94 -10.46 -5.17
C VAL A 99 -24.44 -10.59 -5.05
N HIS A 100 -25.17 -9.97 -5.98
CA HIS A 100 -26.61 -10.04 -6.07
C HIS A 100 -27.02 -10.49 -7.47
N ILE A 101 -27.57 -11.71 -7.56
CA ILE A 101 -28.12 -12.25 -8.80
C ILE A 101 -29.65 -12.27 -8.71
N ASP A 102 -30.31 -11.41 -9.48
CA ASP A 102 -31.77 -11.33 -9.53
C ASP A 102 -32.23 -11.11 -10.98
N PRO A 103 -33.01 -12.03 -11.58
CA PRO A 103 -33.54 -11.88 -12.93
C PRO A 103 -34.36 -10.60 -13.17
N LYS A 104 -34.82 -9.91 -12.12
CA LYS A 104 -35.52 -8.62 -12.20
C LYS A 104 -34.59 -7.43 -12.45
N ILE A 105 -33.27 -7.61 -12.31
CA ILE A 105 -32.29 -6.55 -12.57
C ILE A 105 -32.18 -6.36 -14.09
N GLU A 106 -32.55 -5.18 -14.59
CA GLU A 106 -32.48 -4.91 -16.04
C GLU A 106 -31.03 -4.78 -16.55
N LYS A 107 -30.16 -4.13 -15.76
CA LYS A 107 -28.75 -3.87 -16.12
C LYS A 107 -27.83 -4.12 -14.93
N SER A 108 -26.68 -4.74 -15.21
CA SER A 108 -25.66 -4.92 -14.19
C SER A 108 -25.17 -3.58 -13.64
N LYS A 109 -24.87 -3.55 -12.35
CA LYS A 109 -24.38 -2.36 -11.66
C LYS A 109 -23.31 -2.73 -10.64
N VAL A 110 -22.23 -1.96 -10.62
CA VAL A 110 -21.21 -2.03 -9.56
C VAL A 110 -21.36 -0.81 -8.65
N GLU A 111 -21.53 -1.04 -7.37
CA GLU A 111 -21.56 0.00 -6.34
C GLU A 111 -20.37 -0.16 -5.41
N SER A 112 -19.89 0.97 -4.89
CA SER A 112 -18.68 1.03 -4.06
C SER A 112 -18.96 1.91 -2.86
N PHE A 113 -18.77 1.36 -1.67
CA PHE A 113 -18.99 2.07 -0.41
C PHE A 113 -17.70 2.07 0.41
N GLU A 114 -17.33 3.23 0.91
CA GLU A 114 -16.22 3.38 1.87
C GLU A 114 -16.78 3.55 3.28
N ASP A 115 -16.12 2.90 4.23
CA ASP A 115 -16.35 3.02 5.66
C ASP A 115 -17.81 2.81 6.08
N LEU A 116 -18.63 2.00 5.39
CA LEU A 116 -20.08 1.95 5.64
C LEU A 116 -20.42 1.61 7.11
N TRP A 117 -19.85 0.51 7.61
CA TRP A 117 -20.10 -0.02 8.96
C TRP A 117 -18.89 0.08 9.89
N SER A 118 -17.68 0.11 9.35
CA SER A 118 -16.41 0.17 10.11
C SER A 118 -15.35 0.94 9.34
N SER A 119 -14.23 1.31 9.96
CA SER A 119 -13.16 2.08 9.29
C SER A 119 -11.75 1.53 9.59
N PRO A 120 -10.85 1.48 8.58
CA PRO A 120 -11.14 1.67 7.16
C PRO A 120 -11.83 0.42 6.57
N GLN A 121 -12.77 0.62 5.65
CA GLN A 121 -13.53 -0.44 4.99
C GLN A 121 -13.86 -0.08 3.54
N GLN A 122 -13.79 -1.08 2.66
CA GLN A 122 -14.17 -1.02 1.27
C GLN A 122 -15.18 -2.14 0.98
N ILE A 123 -16.35 -1.77 0.51
CA ILE A 123 -17.41 -2.71 0.10
C ILE A 123 -17.69 -2.49 -1.38
N ILE A 124 -17.78 -3.60 -2.12
CA ILE A 124 -18.18 -3.61 -3.52
C ILE A 124 -19.42 -4.48 -3.65
N ASN A 125 -20.48 -3.90 -4.19
CA ASN A 125 -21.68 -4.65 -4.55
C ASN A 125 -21.72 -4.82 -6.06
N ILE A 126 -21.97 -6.05 -6.52
CA ILE A 126 -22.20 -6.33 -7.93
C ILE A 126 -23.60 -6.90 -8.08
N HIS A 127 -24.46 -6.14 -8.74
CA HIS A 127 -25.82 -6.52 -9.12
C HIS A 127 -25.82 -7.01 -10.56
N ALA A 128 -26.41 -8.17 -10.84
CA ALA A 128 -26.51 -8.70 -12.20
C ALA A 128 -27.79 -9.55 -12.39
N PRO A 129 -28.37 -9.59 -13.62
CA PRO A 129 -29.55 -10.43 -13.91
C PRO A 129 -29.28 -11.93 -13.83
N ASN A 130 -28.07 -12.35 -14.15
CA ASN A 130 -27.69 -13.76 -14.26
C ASN A 130 -26.16 -13.94 -14.18
N ASN A 131 -25.71 -15.19 -14.11
CA ASN A 131 -24.29 -15.53 -13.99
C ASN A 131 -23.43 -14.97 -15.14
N ARG A 132 -23.93 -14.97 -16.38
CA ARG A 132 -23.17 -14.48 -17.54
C ARG A 132 -22.92 -12.98 -17.43
N ALA A 133 -23.97 -12.23 -17.07
CA ALA A 133 -23.87 -10.79 -16.87
C ALA A 133 -22.93 -10.45 -15.71
N PHE A 134 -22.97 -11.20 -14.60
CA PHE A 134 -22.01 -11.05 -13.50
C PHE A 134 -20.56 -11.22 -13.96
N VAL A 135 -20.27 -12.29 -14.71
CA VAL A 135 -18.91 -12.58 -15.19
C VAL A 135 -18.38 -11.45 -16.08
N SER A 136 -19.19 -10.95 -17.01
CA SER A 136 -18.82 -9.80 -17.86
C SER A 136 -18.52 -8.57 -17.01
N THR A 137 -19.43 -8.23 -16.09
CA THR A 137 -19.29 -7.06 -15.22
C THR A 137 -18.06 -7.16 -14.32
N LEU A 138 -17.79 -8.33 -13.73
CA LEU A 138 -16.59 -8.51 -12.92
C LEU A 138 -15.32 -8.42 -13.76
N ASN A 139 -15.28 -9.02 -14.96
CA ASN A 139 -14.12 -8.92 -15.86
C ASN A 139 -13.80 -7.47 -16.22
N GLU A 140 -14.83 -6.68 -16.58
CA GLU A 140 -14.67 -5.27 -16.95
C GLU A 140 -14.20 -4.38 -15.79
N ASN A 141 -14.48 -4.78 -14.54
CA ASN A 141 -14.23 -3.96 -13.35
C ASN A 141 -13.15 -4.52 -12.40
N ALA A 142 -12.60 -5.70 -12.67
CA ALA A 142 -11.74 -6.43 -11.74
C ALA A 142 -10.53 -5.60 -11.29
N THR A 143 -9.82 -4.98 -12.23
CA THR A 143 -8.64 -4.14 -11.94
C THR A 143 -9.00 -2.98 -11.01
N ALA A 144 -10.05 -2.23 -11.32
CA ALA A 144 -10.49 -1.10 -10.50
C ALA A 144 -10.94 -1.53 -9.10
N ILE A 145 -11.56 -2.71 -8.97
CA ILE A 145 -11.96 -3.28 -7.69
C ILE A 145 -10.73 -3.70 -6.86
N ILE A 146 -9.76 -4.36 -7.49
CA ILE A 146 -8.47 -4.73 -6.87
C ILE A 146 -7.76 -3.48 -6.32
N ASP A 147 -7.71 -2.41 -7.12
CA ASP A 147 -7.06 -1.16 -6.72
C ASP A 147 -7.75 -0.49 -5.52
N LYS A 148 -9.09 -0.54 -5.45
CA LYS A 148 -9.85 -0.06 -4.29
C LYS A 148 -9.54 -0.85 -3.02
N TYR A 149 -9.51 -2.18 -3.10
CA TYR A 149 -9.12 -3.00 -1.96
C TYR A 149 -7.67 -2.77 -1.54
N ASN A 150 -6.74 -2.66 -2.49
CA ASN A 150 -5.34 -2.32 -2.21
C ASN A 150 -5.23 -0.97 -1.50
N LEU A 151 -5.97 0.05 -1.95
CA LEU A 151 -6.01 1.36 -1.29
C LEU A 151 -6.54 1.26 0.14
N ALA A 152 -7.60 0.48 0.38
CA ALA A 152 -8.14 0.25 1.72
C ALA A 152 -7.11 -0.44 2.65
N GLU A 153 -6.38 -1.45 2.14
CA GLU A 153 -5.27 -2.08 2.86
C GLU A 153 -4.20 -1.06 3.26
N ARG A 154 -3.76 -0.24 2.31
CA ARG A 154 -2.72 0.78 2.57
C ARG A 154 -3.18 1.82 3.59
N LYS A 155 -4.41 2.33 3.44
CA LYS A 155 -5.02 3.27 4.42
C LYS A 155 -5.00 2.68 5.83
N ARG A 156 -5.34 1.38 5.97
CA ARG A 156 -5.32 0.66 7.25
C ARG A 156 -3.93 0.49 7.82
N ILE A 157 -2.97 0.04 7.02
CA ILE A 157 -1.59 -0.14 7.47
C ILE A 157 -1.02 1.19 7.95
N LEU A 158 -1.24 2.26 7.18
CA LEU A 158 -0.81 3.61 7.54
C LEU A 158 -1.51 4.14 8.79
N SER A 159 -2.78 3.81 9.04
CA SER A 159 -3.43 4.23 10.30
C SER A 159 -2.79 3.60 11.54
N VAL A 160 -2.21 2.40 11.39
CA VAL A 160 -1.43 1.74 12.46
C VAL A 160 -0.02 2.32 12.58
N PHE A 161 0.61 2.70 11.46
CA PHE A 161 2.00 3.19 11.48
C PHE A 161 2.14 4.65 11.92
N ARG A 162 1.20 5.53 11.50
CA ARG A 162 1.23 6.98 11.77
C ARG A 162 1.46 7.37 13.23
N PRO A 163 0.84 6.73 14.25
CA PRO A 163 1.06 7.12 15.65
C PRO A 163 2.53 7.05 16.08
N SER A 164 3.32 6.16 15.46
CA SER A 164 4.73 5.92 15.79
C SER A 164 5.72 6.50 14.76
N SER A 165 5.23 7.24 13.76
CA SER A 165 6.06 7.70 12.63
C SER A 165 6.74 9.06 12.86
N ARG A 166 6.57 9.66 14.03
CA ARG A 166 7.36 10.84 14.45
C ARG A 166 8.63 10.33 15.12
N ASN A 167 9.65 10.09 14.31
CA ASN A 167 10.92 9.52 14.76
C ASN A 167 12.08 10.06 13.92
N LYS A 168 13.32 9.74 14.35
CA LYS A 168 14.55 10.22 13.70
C LYS A 168 14.62 9.86 12.22
N VAL A 169 14.22 8.63 11.85
CA VAL A 169 14.25 8.18 10.45
C VAL A 169 13.38 9.09 9.56
N SER A 170 12.15 9.37 9.97
CA SER A 170 11.26 10.25 9.20
C SER A 170 11.79 11.69 9.09
N SER A 171 12.46 12.21 10.12
CA SER A 171 13.10 13.54 10.05
C SER A 171 14.27 13.55 9.05
N GLU A 172 15.12 12.54 9.08
CA GLU A 172 16.31 12.46 8.24
C GLU A 172 15.97 12.26 6.76
N ILE A 173 14.89 11.53 6.45
CA ILE A 173 14.34 11.44 5.09
C ILE A 173 13.90 12.83 4.60
N ALA A 174 13.24 13.61 5.47
CA ALA A 174 12.77 14.95 5.12
C ALA A 174 13.93 15.92 4.89
N GLU A 175 14.97 15.86 5.73
CA GLU A 175 16.16 16.69 5.61
C GLU A 175 17.00 16.34 4.38
N THR A 176 17.21 15.04 4.11
CA THR A 176 18.12 14.56 3.06
C THR A 176 17.48 14.60 1.67
N PHE A 177 16.22 14.14 1.55
CA PHE A 177 15.55 13.97 0.26
C PHE A 177 14.41 14.95 0.03
N GLN A 178 14.07 15.79 1.01
CA GLN A 178 12.90 16.68 0.92
C GLN A 178 11.59 15.89 0.67
N LEU A 179 11.53 14.70 1.27
CA LEU A 179 10.39 13.79 1.23
C LEU A 179 9.85 13.57 2.64
N LYS A 180 8.53 13.55 2.77
CA LYS A 180 7.84 13.09 3.98
C LYS A 180 7.38 11.65 3.75
N MET A 181 7.74 10.75 4.67
CA MET A 181 7.36 9.34 4.60
C MET A 181 6.91 8.83 5.98
N THR A 182 5.84 8.04 6.02
CA THR A 182 5.29 7.44 7.26
C THR A 182 6.04 6.16 7.59
N VAL A 183 7.24 6.29 8.14
CA VAL A 183 8.04 5.15 8.62
C VAL A 183 7.75 4.93 10.11
N PRO A 184 7.15 3.81 10.54
CA PRO A 184 6.84 3.57 11.95
C PRO A 184 8.11 3.33 12.79
N SER A 185 7.96 3.38 14.12
CA SER A 185 9.04 2.99 15.04
C SER A 185 9.51 1.55 14.80
N GLY A 186 10.79 1.29 15.09
CA GLY A 186 11.44 -0.01 14.88
C GLY A 186 12.24 -0.10 13.59
N PHE A 187 12.13 0.90 12.71
CA PHE A 187 13.09 1.12 11.64
C PHE A 187 14.27 1.99 12.14
N PHE A 188 15.46 1.74 11.61
CA PHE A 188 16.68 2.51 11.83
C PHE A 188 17.44 2.73 10.50
N MET A 189 18.30 3.74 10.45
CA MET A 189 19.15 4.00 9.27
C MET A 189 20.46 3.21 9.42
N ALA A 190 20.73 2.31 8.49
CA ALA A 190 22.01 1.59 8.40
C ALA A 190 23.07 2.38 7.63
N LYS A 191 22.64 3.22 6.68
CA LYS A 191 23.49 4.09 5.87
C LYS A 191 22.71 5.34 5.50
N ASN A 192 23.37 6.50 5.54
CA ASN A 192 22.79 7.78 5.12
C ASN A 192 23.84 8.60 4.38
N GLU A 193 23.60 8.83 3.10
CA GLU A 193 24.39 9.64 2.18
C GLU A 193 23.45 10.62 1.45
N SER A 194 24.00 11.66 0.84
CA SER A 194 23.20 12.71 0.17
C SER A 194 22.30 12.22 -0.98
N ASP A 195 22.61 11.06 -1.56
CA ASP A 195 21.91 10.46 -2.70
C ASP A 195 21.41 9.03 -2.42
N PHE A 196 21.70 8.49 -1.24
CA PHE A 196 21.37 7.12 -0.84
C PHE A 196 21.06 7.02 0.65
N MET A 197 19.96 6.37 1.00
CA MET A 197 19.68 6.01 2.39
C MET A 197 19.17 4.58 2.48
N TRP A 198 19.76 3.82 3.39
CA TRP A 198 19.36 2.45 3.71
C TRP A 198 18.70 2.40 5.07
N ILE A 199 17.42 2.05 5.09
CA ILE A 199 16.57 2.00 6.27
C ILE A 199 16.14 0.55 6.48
N ARG A 200 16.30 0.04 7.71
CA ARG A 200 16.08 -1.36 8.05
C ARG A 200 15.19 -1.50 9.27
N LYS A 201 14.41 -2.56 9.29
CA LYS A 201 13.76 -3.11 10.47
C LYS A 201 14.11 -4.58 10.56
N GLU A 202 14.77 -4.95 11.63
CA GLU A 202 15.19 -6.31 11.92
C GLU A 202 14.29 -6.88 13.03
N ALA A 203 13.52 -7.91 12.71
CA ALA A 203 12.78 -8.72 13.66
C ALA A 203 13.44 -10.10 13.78
N ASN A 204 13.03 -10.90 14.76
CA ASN A 204 13.67 -12.19 15.04
C ASN A 204 13.71 -13.15 13.83
N GLU A 205 12.69 -13.12 12.97
CA GLU A 205 12.56 -14.06 11.83
C GLU A 205 12.62 -13.38 10.46
N TYR A 206 12.53 -12.04 10.41
CA TYR A 206 12.42 -11.33 9.15
C TYR A 206 13.07 -9.95 9.19
N SER A 207 13.48 -9.49 8.01
CA SER A 207 13.99 -8.15 7.78
C SER A 207 13.09 -7.43 6.77
N GLN A 208 12.80 -6.16 7.05
CA GLN A 208 12.09 -5.26 6.15
C GLN A 208 12.98 -4.05 5.88
N CYS A 209 13.21 -3.74 4.61
CA CYS A 209 14.17 -2.71 4.23
C CYS A 209 13.59 -1.75 3.20
N ILE A 210 14.05 -0.50 3.25
CA ILE A 210 13.75 0.56 2.29
C ILE A 210 15.08 1.23 1.92
N PHE A 211 15.29 1.40 0.64
CA PHE A 211 16.30 2.25 0.04
C PHE A 211 15.63 3.47 -0.57
N ILE A 212 16.23 4.63 -0.35
CA ILE A 212 15.92 5.85 -1.09
C ILE A 212 17.15 6.18 -1.90
N ILE A 213 17.01 6.16 -3.22
CA ILE A 213 18.06 6.48 -4.19
C ILE A 213 17.62 7.72 -4.95
N SER A 214 18.51 8.69 -5.14
CA SER A 214 18.24 9.85 -5.99
C SER A 214 19.43 10.18 -6.89
N GLU A 215 19.16 10.53 -8.15
CA GLU A 215 20.20 11.04 -9.06
C GLU A 215 19.63 12.17 -9.92
N PRO A 216 20.48 13.02 -10.55
CA PRO A 216 20.01 14.03 -11.48
C PRO A 216 19.16 13.43 -12.61
N TYR A 217 18.02 14.05 -12.87
CA TYR A 217 17.20 13.70 -14.02
C TYR A 217 17.76 14.36 -15.29
N LYS A 218 18.03 13.54 -16.30
CA LYS A 218 18.62 13.90 -17.60
C LYS A 218 17.60 13.71 -18.72
N ASP A 219 16.98 12.53 -18.79
CA ASP A 219 16.02 12.20 -19.85
C ASP A 219 15.08 11.04 -19.47
N THR A 220 14.09 10.80 -20.32
CA THR A 220 13.03 9.82 -20.12
C THR A 220 13.52 8.37 -20.18
N ALA A 221 14.70 8.07 -20.75
CA ALA A 221 15.23 6.72 -20.79
C ALA A 221 15.58 6.19 -19.38
N GLN A 222 15.78 7.09 -18.40
CA GLN A 222 16.00 6.75 -16.99
C GLN A 222 14.80 6.05 -16.31
N PHE A 223 13.62 6.07 -16.94
CA PHE A 223 12.41 5.36 -16.50
C PHE A 223 12.25 3.97 -17.12
N SER A 224 13.11 3.57 -18.05
CA SER A 224 13.10 2.19 -18.55
C SER A 224 13.44 1.20 -17.44
N THR A 225 12.84 0.00 -17.48
CA THR A 225 13.10 -1.07 -16.52
C THR A 225 14.59 -1.36 -16.38
N SER A 226 15.32 -1.50 -17.49
CA SER A 226 16.76 -1.76 -17.47
C SER A 226 17.55 -0.62 -16.83
N SER A 227 17.18 0.64 -17.08
CA SER A 227 17.84 1.77 -16.43
C SER A 227 17.58 1.79 -14.92
N ILE A 228 16.35 1.50 -14.48
CA ILE A 228 16.00 1.43 -13.06
C ILE A 228 16.78 0.31 -12.37
N VAL A 229 16.87 -0.87 -12.98
CA VAL A 229 17.62 -2.01 -12.44
C VAL A 229 19.11 -1.69 -12.35
N ALA A 230 19.73 -1.25 -13.44
CA ALA A 230 21.16 -0.91 -13.47
C ALA A 230 21.54 0.17 -12.46
N ARG A 231 20.71 1.23 -12.34
CA ARG A 231 20.90 2.26 -11.31
C ARG A 231 20.80 1.67 -9.91
N THR A 232 19.79 0.85 -9.66
CA THR A 232 19.58 0.26 -8.33
C THR A 232 20.77 -0.62 -7.96
N ASN A 233 21.18 -1.54 -8.84
CA ASN A 233 22.34 -2.43 -8.62
C ASN A 233 23.63 -1.64 -8.34
N ARG A 234 23.90 -0.56 -9.07
CA ARG A 234 25.05 0.33 -8.79
C ARG A 234 25.08 0.84 -7.34
N PHE A 235 23.93 1.24 -6.80
CA PHE A 235 23.85 1.72 -5.41
C PHE A 235 23.91 0.56 -4.40
N LEU A 236 23.31 -0.60 -4.72
CA LEU A 236 23.35 -1.77 -3.84
C LEU A 236 24.76 -2.34 -3.73
N GLU A 237 25.47 -2.49 -4.84
CA GLU A 237 26.88 -2.92 -4.88
C GLU A 237 27.77 -1.99 -4.06
N GLN A 238 27.58 -0.68 -4.20
CA GLN A 238 28.40 0.31 -3.50
C GLN A 238 28.14 0.36 -1.98
N TYR A 239 26.90 0.18 -1.54
CA TYR A 239 26.49 0.52 -0.17
C TYR A 239 25.91 -0.62 0.66
N VAL A 240 25.67 -1.78 0.07
CA VAL A 240 25.01 -2.93 0.72
C VAL A 240 25.89 -4.18 0.56
N PRO A 241 26.99 -4.28 1.33
CA PRO A 241 27.84 -5.46 1.31
C PRO A 241 27.07 -6.68 1.86
N GLY A 242 27.38 -7.85 1.31
CA GLY A 242 26.98 -9.11 1.92
C GLY A 242 27.94 -9.53 3.04
N ASP A 243 27.66 -10.67 3.65
CA ASP A 243 28.44 -11.17 4.79
C ASP A 243 29.81 -11.73 4.37
N GLN A 244 29.96 -12.14 3.11
CA GLN A 244 31.21 -12.66 2.55
C GLN A 244 32.06 -11.54 1.94
N ARG A 245 33.37 -11.77 1.84
CA ARG A 245 34.27 -10.85 1.15
C ARG A 245 33.86 -10.73 -0.32
N ASP A 246 33.84 -9.50 -0.82
CA ASP A 246 33.47 -9.15 -2.20
C ASP A 246 32.03 -9.58 -2.59
N SER A 247 31.16 -9.86 -1.60
CA SER A 247 29.73 -10.09 -1.80
C SER A 247 28.94 -8.80 -1.62
N PHE A 248 27.84 -8.66 -2.36
CA PHE A 248 26.97 -7.49 -2.30
C PHE A 248 25.55 -7.83 -2.73
N MET A 249 24.60 -7.02 -2.30
CA MET A 249 23.20 -7.17 -2.71
C MET A 249 22.99 -6.71 -4.16
N GLN A 250 22.16 -7.43 -4.91
CA GLN A 250 21.73 -7.05 -6.25
C GLN A 250 20.27 -7.46 -6.52
N ILE A 251 19.70 -6.93 -7.59
CA ILE A 251 18.45 -7.42 -8.16
C ILE A 251 18.74 -8.72 -8.92
N ASP A 252 17.92 -9.74 -8.69
CA ASP A 252 17.93 -10.97 -9.48
C ASP A 252 17.24 -10.69 -10.82
N GLU A 253 17.99 -10.87 -11.91
CA GLU A 253 17.54 -10.65 -13.28
C GLU A 253 17.29 -11.97 -14.04
N GLU A 254 17.54 -13.12 -13.41
CA GLU A 254 17.54 -14.44 -14.07
C GLU A 254 16.32 -15.29 -13.69
N PHE A 255 16.04 -15.43 -12.39
CA PHE A 255 15.01 -16.36 -11.91
C PHE A 255 13.60 -15.77 -12.01
N VAL A 256 13.45 -14.49 -11.64
CA VAL A 256 12.22 -13.73 -11.83
C VAL A 256 12.58 -12.37 -12.41
N ILE A 257 12.44 -12.28 -13.74
CA ILE A 257 12.76 -11.07 -14.50
C ILE A 257 11.98 -9.88 -13.92
N PRO A 258 12.64 -8.79 -13.50
CA PRO A 258 11.93 -7.62 -12.99
C PRO A 258 10.90 -7.08 -14.00
N GLN A 259 9.63 -6.95 -13.58
CA GLN A 259 8.56 -6.43 -14.43
C GLN A 259 8.14 -5.02 -14.03
N GLY A 260 8.27 -4.10 -15.00
CA GLY A 260 7.90 -2.69 -14.85
C GLY A 260 6.45 -2.42 -15.22
N LYS A 261 5.74 -1.62 -14.43
CA LYS A 261 4.40 -1.13 -14.72
C LYS A 261 4.29 0.35 -14.35
N ILE A 262 3.64 1.15 -15.21
CA ILE A 262 3.27 2.52 -14.84
C ILE A 262 2.13 2.46 -13.83
N ILE A 263 2.33 3.13 -12.69
CA ILE A 263 1.27 3.39 -11.71
C ILE A 263 0.92 4.87 -11.72
N GLU A 264 -0.37 5.15 -11.78
CA GLU A 264 -0.90 6.50 -11.62
C GLU A 264 -1.14 6.82 -10.14
N ASN A 265 -1.37 8.09 -9.83
CA ASN A 265 -1.66 8.58 -8.48
C ASN A 265 -0.54 8.30 -7.47
N PHE A 266 0.72 8.40 -7.93
CA PHE A 266 1.89 8.44 -7.04
C PHE A 266 2.31 9.89 -6.74
N VAL A 267 3.33 10.09 -5.92
CA VAL A 267 3.69 11.42 -5.37
C VAL A 267 3.85 12.53 -6.41
N SER A 268 4.35 12.22 -7.61
CA SER A 268 4.50 13.16 -8.74
C SER A 268 3.46 12.96 -9.86
N GLY A 269 2.32 12.34 -9.54
CA GLY A 269 1.28 11.95 -10.51
C GLY A 269 1.43 10.52 -11.03
N TYR A 270 2.65 10.07 -11.30
CA TYR A 270 2.94 8.68 -11.70
C TYR A 270 4.28 8.18 -11.15
N ALA A 271 4.46 6.87 -11.17
CA ALA A 271 5.75 6.21 -10.96
C ALA A 271 5.85 4.95 -11.83
N ILE A 272 7.08 4.47 -12.05
CA ILE A 272 7.32 3.12 -12.55
C ILE A 272 7.44 2.19 -11.35
N GLU A 273 6.44 1.33 -11.18
CA GLU A 273 6.52 0.19 -10.26
C GLU A 273 7.41 -0.88 -10.88
N LEU A 274 8.32 -1.45 -10.10
CA LEU A 274 9.08 -2.63 -10.46
C LEU A 274 8.92 -3.68 -9.36
N ARG A 275 8.63 -4.92 -9.74
CA ARG A 275 8.60 -6.09 -8.82
C ARG A 275 9.51 -7.18 -9.34
N GLY A 276 10.18 -7.87 -8.43
CA GLY A 276 11.10 -8.94 -8.75
C GLY A 276 11.73 -9.52 -7.50
N LEU A 277 12.85 -10.22 -7.67
CA LEU A 277 13.63 -10.76 -6.58
C LEU A 277 14.96 -10.01 -6.44
N TRP A 278 15.52 -10.06 -5.24
CA TRP A 278 16.88 -9.65 -4.94
C TRP A 278 17.63 -10.87 -4.41
N ASN A 279 18.94 -10.87 -4.60
CA ASN A 279 19.87 -11.84 -4.06
C ASN A 279 21.15 -11.14 -3.60
N VAL A 280 22.02 -11.88 -2.92
CA VAL A 280 23.38 -11.45 -2.60
C VAL A 280 24.32 -12.22 -3.51
N GLU A 281 25.15 -11.51 -4.27
CA GLU A 281 26.19 -12.13 -5.08
C GLU A 281 27.17 -12.89 -4.16
N GLY A 282 27.39 -14.18 -4.43
CA GLY A 282 28.24 -15.02 -3.58
C GLY A 282 27.57 -15.56 -2.30
N ASP A 283 26.26 -15.43 -2.14
CA ASP A 283 25.49 -16.01 -1.02
C ASP A 283 24.09 -16.49 -1.48
N PHE A 284 23.39 -17.25 -0.64
CA PHE A 284 22.04 -17.77 -0.89
C PHE A 284 20.92 -16.88 -0.32
N MET A 285 21.29 -15.71 0.24
CA MET A 285 20.33 -14.74 0.72
C MET A 285 19.57 -14.09 -0.43
N GLY A 286 18.25 -13.98 -0.27
CA GLY A 286 17.40 -13.32 -1.25
C GLY A 286 15.95 -13.25 -0.82
N GLY A 287 15.14 -12.60 -1.65
CA GLY A 287 13.73 -12.41 -1.39
C GLY A 287 13.06 -11.49 -2.40
N PRO A 288 11.78 -11.16 -2.18
CA PRO A 288 11.04 -10.26 -3.03
C PRO A 288 11.36 -8.80 -2.74
N PHE A 289 11.30 -7.98 -3.80
CA PHE A 289 11.30 -6.53 -3.70
C PHE A 289 10.10 -5.91 -4.43
N LEU A 290 9.80 -4.68 -4.05
CA LEU A 290 9.03 -3.75 -4.86
C LEU A 290 9.71 -2.39 -4.85
N SER A 291 9.63 -1.70 -5.98
CA SER A 291 10.29 -0.41 -6.18
C SER A 291 9.37 0.56 -6.90
N TYR A 292 9.45 1.84 -6.54
CA TYR A 292 8.76 2.93 -7.23
C TYR A 292 9.75 4.01 -7.63
N THR A 293 9.88 4.24 -8.94
CA THR A 293 10.71 5.31 -9.49
C THR A 293 9.85 6.45 -10.03
N PHE A 294 10.13 7.68 -9.60
CA PHE A 294 9.36 8.87 -9.97
C PHE A 294 10.26 10.11 -10.11
N LEU A 295 9.74 11.16 -10.75
CA LEU A 295 10.45 12.45 -10.89
C LEU A 295 10.10 13.37 -9.73
N ASP A 296 11.10 13.86 -9.00
CA ASP A 296 10.97 15.07 -8.19
C ASP A 296 11.29 16.30 -9.04
N SER A 297 10.25 16.94 -9.55
CA SER A 297 10.38 18.13 -10.41
C SER A 297 10.88 19.37 -9.67
N ARG A 298 10.82 19.41 -8.34
CA ARG A 298 11.29 20.54 -7.52
C ARG A 298 12.81 20.61 -7.49
N SER A 299 13.45 19.44 -7.49
CA SER A 299 14.91 19.28 -7.41
C SER A 299 15.53 18.75 -8.71
N ASN A 300 14.72 18.52 -9.75
CA ASN A 300 15.10 17.87 -11.00
C ASN A 300 15.89 16.56 -10.78
N LYS A 301 15.39 15.72 -9.86
CA LYS A 301 15.98 14.43 -9.53
C LYS A 301 15.01 13.30 -9.87
N ILE A 302 15.54 12.21 -10.39
CA ILE A 302 14.81 10.94 -10.43
C ILE A 302 15.05 10.23 -9.10
N VAL A 303 13.97 9.82 -8.45
CA VAL A 303 14.00 9.17 -7.13
C VAL A 303 13.49 7.75 -7.29
N THR A 304 14.21 6.79 -6.72
CA THR A 304 13.80 5.38 -6.64
C THR A 304 13.64 4.99 -5.17
N LEU A 305 12.42 4.62 -4.80
CA LEU A 305 12.10 4.02 -3.51
C LEU A 305 12.08 2.51 -3.69
N HIS A 306 13.14 1.82 -3.31
CA HIS A 306 13.25 0.38 -3.45
C HIS A 306 13.07 -0.28 -2.08
N SER A 307 12.25 -1.33 -1.97
CA SER A 307 12.02 -1.99 -0.69
C SER A 307 12.02 -3.49 -0.84
N TYR A 308 12.50 -4.20 0.17
CA TYR A 308 12.61 -5.66 0.11
C TYR A 308 12.30 -6.32 1.44
N VAL A 309 11.98 -7.62 1.36
CA VAL A 309 11.76 -8.49 2.52
C VAL A 309 12.72 -9.66 2.48
N TYR A 310 13.36 -9.94 3.61
CA TYR A 310 14.01 -11.22 3.90
C TYR A 310 13.15 -11.97 4.93
N HIS A 311 12.68 -13.18 4.58
CA HIS A 311 11.91 -14.04 5.49
C HIS A 311 11.99 -15.49 5.00
N PRO A 312 13.13 -16.16 5.23
CA PRO A 312 13.44 -17.44 4.59
C PRO A 312 12.37 -18.49 4.89
N ASN A 313 11.98 -19.27 3.88
CA ASN A 313 10.99 -20.36 3.97
C ASN A 313 9.59 -19.98 4.48
N LYS A 314 9.26 -18.68 4.54
CA LYS A 314 7.97 -18.18 5.04
C LYS A 314 7.31 -17.22 4.05
N LYS A 315 6.03 -16.95 4.28
CA LYS A 315 5.19 -16.01 3.52
C LYS A 315 5.67 -14.56 3.69
N LYS A 316 5.66 -13.80 2.60
CA LYS A 316 6.27 -12.46 2.49
C LYS A 316 5.32 -11.41 1.96
N ARG A 317 4.24 -11.79 1.26
CA ARG A 317 3.29 -10.87 0.64
C ARG A 317 2.80 -9.77 1.59
N ASP A 318 2.41 -10.13 2.81
CA ASP A 318 1.86 -9.17 3.77
C ASP A 318 2.95 -8.23 4.34
N LEU A 319 4.19 -8.72 4.52
CA LEU A 319 5.34 -7.88 4.91
C LEU A 319 5.70 -6.90 3.79
N LEU A 320 5.66 -7.37 2.55
CA LEU A 320 5.94 -6.55 1.37
C LEU A 320 4.85 -5.47 1.20
N ARG A 321 3.57 -5.80 1.46
CA ARG A 321 2.47 -4.84 1.48
C ARG A 321 2.58 -3.77 2.56
N GLN A 322 3.21 -4.09 3.69
CA GLN A 322 3.52 -3.08 4.71
C GLN A 322 4.53 -2.06 4.19
N LEU A 323 5.59 -2.53 3.52
CA LEU A 323 6.59 -1.67 2.88
C LEU A 323 5.97 -0.84 1.76
N GLU A 324 5.15 -1.45 0.89
CA GLU A 324 4.38 -0.75 -0.14
C GLU A 324 3.58 0.40 0.45
N SER A 325 2.89 0.16 1.57
CA SER A 325 2.10 1.19 2.25
C SER A 325 2.96 2.37 2.71
N ILE A 326 4.17 2.10 3.21
CA ILE A 326 5.13 3.14 3.59
C ILE A 326 5.55 3.94 2.34
N LEU A 327 5.91 3.27 1.24
CA LEU A 327 6.33 3.96 0.01
C LEU A 327 5.23 4.84 -0.57
N TYR A 328 3.98 4.36 -0.60
CA TYR A 328 2.82 5.15 -1.04
C TYR A 328 2.47 6.32 -0.09
N SER A 329 2.99 6.34 1.13
CA SER A 329 2.82 7.47 2.03
C SER A 329 3.74 8.64 1.72
N THR A 330 4.64 8.48 0.75
CA THR A 330 5.60 9.50 0.34
C THR A 330 4.88 10.73 -0.18
N GLN A 331 5.27 11.88 0.36
CA GLN A 331 4.82 13.19 -0.07
C GLN A 331 6.03 14.11 -0.19
N PHE A 332 5.96 15.09 -1.07
CA PHE A 332 6.91 16.19 -1.06
C PHE A 332 6.79 16.99 0.23
N THR A 333 7.91 17.39 0.83
CA THR A 333 7.89 18.41 1.89
C THR A 333 7.30 19.71 1.34
N LYS A 334 6.52 20.40 2.16
CA LYS A 334 5.94 21.70 1.81
C LYS A 334 6.99 22.78 1.73
#